data_AF-A0A975CRS2-F1
#
_entry.id   AF-A0A975CRS2-F1
#
_cell.length_a   1.000
_cell.length_b   1.000
_cell.length_c   1.000
_cell.angle_alpha   90.00
_cell.angle_beta   90.00
_cell.angle_gamma   90.00
#
_symmetry.space_group_name_H-M   'P 1'
#
loop_
_entity.id
_entity.type
_entity.pdbx_description
1 polymer ?
#
loop_
_entity_poly.entity_id
_entity_poly.type
_entity_poly.pdbx_seq_one_letter_code
_entity_poly.pdbx_strand_id
1 'polypeptide(L)'
;MKKTILLLAIILTSCSRPLYIKDKHFDCTKVRYEMDSDLKELVYKSLQRAVVVEKDIQEYQSIWKKNRIYVLNQFQLNETLGLPKSNSVKKDYKYLKLNEIPNKIGNVAFCLKSKSELQTIANKTWEDFLFLSFSMIKIEKDTATVKVNNTWKVSKHSQKIYLSGGGYTCMYKKIKGEWKFDKIISRWIS
;
A
#
# COMPACT_ATOMS: atom_id res chain seq x y z
N MET A 1 52.40 21.45 9.01
CA MET A 1 50.97 21.35 9.38
C MET A 1 50.03 21.75 8.23
N LYS A 2 50.10 21.09 7.06
CA LYS A 2 49.20 21.39 5.91
C LYS A 2 48.64 20.16 5.17
N LYS A 3 49.05 18.94 5.55
CA LYS A 3 48.60 17.70 4.86
C LYS A 3 47.44 16.98 5.56
N THR A 4 47.15 17.29 6.82
CA THR A 4 46.07 16.66 7.60
C THR A 4 44.68 17.26 7.35
N ILE A 5 44.59 18.45 6.75
CA ILE A 5 43.30 19.12 6.49
C ILE A 5 42.60 18.56 5.24
N LEU A 6 43.36 17.97 4.29
CA LEU A 6 42.80 17.45 3.04
C LEU A 6 42.03 16.13 3.22
N LEU A 7 42.33 15.34 4.26
CA LEU A 7 41.63 14.08 4.51
C LEU A 7 40.21 14.27 5.08
N LEU A 8 39.94 15.38 5.78
CA LEU A 8 38.61 15.66 6.32
C LEU A 8 37.59 16.05 5.25
N ALA A 9 38.04 16.63 4.13
CA ALA A 9 37.17 17.03 3.03
C ALA A 9 36.68 15.85 2.17
N ILE A 10 37.44 14.74 2.14
CA ILE A 10 37.12 13.55 1.32
C ILE A 10 36.10 12.64 2.05
N ILE A 11 35.96 12.76 3.37
CA ILE A 11 34.96 11.99 4.14
C ILE A 11 33.54 12.57 3.97
N LEU A 12 33.40 13.81 3.47
CA LEU A 12 32.10 14.44 3.21
C LEU A 12 31.54 14.16 1.80
N THR A 13 32.34 13.56 0.91
CA THR A 13 31.93 13.25 -0.47
C THR A 13 31.60 11.77 -0.70
N SER A 14 31.77 10.91 0.30
CA SER A 14 31.39 9.49 0.20
C SER A 14 29.96 9.24 0.72
N CYS A 15 29.01 9.11 -0.21
CA CYS A 15 27.72 8.43 -0.02
C CYS A 15 26.89 8.83 1.22
N SER A 16 26.85 10.10 1.59
CA SER A 16 25.92 10.58 2.60
C SER A 16 24.50 10.52 2.05
N ARG A 17 23.70 9.55 2.55
CA ARG A 17 22.24 9.60 2.47
C ARG A 17 21.79 11.02 2.78
N PRO A 18 20.84 11.62 2.05
CA PRO A 18 20.37 12.96 2.37
C PRO A 18 19.98 12.99 3.86
N LEU A 19 20.74 13.75 4.63
CA LEU A 19 20.74 13.77 6.11
C LEU A 19 19.37 14.10 6.69
N TYR A 20 18.45 14.61 5.87
CA TYR A 20 17.09 14.88 6.26
C TYR A 20 16.19 15.02 5.03
N ILE A 21 15.58 13.93 4.57
CA ILE A 21 14.42 14.05 3.69
C ILE A 21 13.22 14.31 4.59
N LYS A 22 13.01 15.59 4.87
CA LYS A 22 11.76 16.08 5.45
C LYS A 22 10.61 15.47 4.65
N ASP A 23 9.58 15.00 5.35
CA ASP A 23 8.40 14.23 4.92
C ASP A 23 7.56 14.73 3.73
N LYS A 24 8.09 15.62 2.89
CA LYS A 24 7.49 16.21 1.68
C LYS A 24 6.95 15.18 0.68
N HIS A 25 7.35 13.91 0.78
CA HIS A 25 6.92 12.87 -0.16
C HIS A 25 5.67 12.11 0.30
N PHE A 26 5.22 12.28 1.55
CA PHE A 26 3.89 11.88 1.97
C PHE A 26 2.90 13.03 1.77
N ASP A 27 2.83 13.50 0.52
CA ASP A 27 1.89 14.53 0.09
C ASP A 27 0.72 13.88 -0.65
N CYS A 28 -0.47 14.06 -0.08
CA CYS A 28 -1.69 13.39 -0.50
C CYS A 28 -2.72 14.45 -0.88
N THR A 29 -3.23 14.36 -2.10
CA THR A 29 -4.33 15.18 -2.55
C THR A 29 -5.53 14.94 -1.63
N LYS A 30 -5.88 15.95 -0.83
CA LYS A 30 -7.03 15.87 0.06
C LYS A 30 -8.30 15.93 -0.76
N VAL A 31 -9.03 14.82 -0.79
CA VAL A 31 -10.36 14.72 -1.41
C VAL A 31 -11.41 14.41 -0.36
N ARG A 32 -12.64 14.90 -0.56
CA ARG A 32 -13.77 14.53 0.30
C ARG A 32 -14.06 13.05 0.10
N TYR A 33 -14.08 12.29 1.20
CA TYR A 33 -14.41 10.87 1.21
C TYR A 33 -15.76 10.69 1.89
N GLU A 34 -16.66 9.97 1.22
CA GLU A 34 -17.97 9.58 1.73
C GLU A 34 -18.16 8.09 1.48
N MET A 35 -18.64 7.38 2.50
CA MET A 35 -18.90 5.94 2.44
C MET A 35 -20.29 5.70 1.85
N ASP A 36 -20.41 5.94 0.54
CA ASP A 36 -21.67 5.97 -0.22
C ASP A 36 -21.86 4.75 -1.15
N SER A 37 -20.94 3.78 -1.11
CA SER A 37 -20.93 2.63 -2.00
C SER A 37 -20.25 1.42 -1.37
N ASP A 38 -20.67 0.23 -1.81
CA ASP A 38 -20.11 -1.04 -1.35
C ASP A 38 -18.59 -1.10 -1.55
N LEU A 39 -18.08 -0.60 -2.69
CA LEU A 39 -16.65 -0.54 -2.97
C LEU A 39 -15.91 0.27 -1.91
N LYS A 40 -16.37 1.49 -1.62
CA LYS A 40 -15.73 2.37 -0.64
C LYS A 40 -15.79 1.79 0.77
N GLU A 41 -16.93 1.23 1.17
CA GLU A 41 -17.07 0.57 2.47
C GLU A 41 -16.10 -0.62 2.61
N LEU A 42 -15.98 -1.46 1.58
CA LEU A 42 -15.07 -2.61 1.58
C LEU A 42 -13.60 -2.19 1.59
N VAL A 43 -13.23 -1.16 0.82
CA VAL A 43 -11.88 -0.55 0.86
C VAL A 43 -11.59 -0.03 2.25
N TYR A 44 -12.49 0.77 2.83
CA TYR A 44 -12.35 1.34 4.17
C TYR A 44 -12.14 0.25 5.21
N LYS A 45 -13.00 -0.76 5.26
CA LYS A 45 -12.92 -1.84 6.24
C LYS A 45 -11.66 -2.68 6.07
N SER A 46 -11.25 -2.92 4.83
CA SER A 46 -10.02 -3.66 4.54
C SER A 46 -8.78 -2.91 5.00
N LEU A 47 -8.69 -1.60 4.73
CA LEU A 47 -7.60 -0.75 5.24
C LEU A 47 -7.64 -0.65 6.77
N GLN A 48 -8.82 -0.43 7.35
CA GLN A 48 -9.00 -0.35 8.80
C GLN A 48 -8.53 -1.63 9.49
N ARG A 49 -8.93 -2.80 8.99
CA ARG A 49 -8.47 -4.08 9.51
C ARG A 49 -6.96 -4.22 9.40
N ALA A 50 -6.45 -4.07 8.17
CA ALA A 50 -5.07 -4.39 7.81
C ALA A 50 -4.02 -3.62 8.63
N VAL A 51 -4.27 -2.35 8.94
CA VAL A 51 -3.24 -1.46 9.52
C VAL A 51 -3.69 -0.63 10.73
N VAL A 52 -4.98 -0.59 11.05
CA VAL A 52 -5.51 0.23 12.16
C VAL A 52 -5.94 -0.62 13.34
N VAL A 53 -6.85 -1.57 13.13
CA VAL A 53 -7.48 -2.35 14.20
C VAL A 53 -6.71 -3.65 14.46
N GLU A 54 -6.73 -4.58 13.50
CA GLU A 54 -6.13 -5.90 13.67
C GLU A 54 -4.61 -5.89 13.40
N LYS A 55 -4.17 -5.01 12.49
CA LYS A 55 -2.74 -4.88 12.12
C LYS A 55 -2.16 -6.21 11.63
N ASP A 56 -2.99 -6.98 10.93
CA ASP A 56 -2.77 -8.37 10.55
C ASP A 56 -2.29 -8.55 9.10
N ILE A 57 -1.97 -7.45 8.41
CA ILE A 57 -1.33 -7.53 7.10
C ILE A 57 0.08 -8.12 7.22
N GLN A 58 0.45 -8.96 6.25
CA GLN A 58 1.79 -9.56 6.21
C GLN A 58 2.86 -8.47 6.23
N GLU A 59 3.91 -8.68 7.04
CA GLU A 59 4.99 -7.71 7.29
C GLU A 59 4.55 -6.36 7.90
N TYR A 60 3.42 -6.31 8.63
CA TYR A 60 3.02 -5.09 9.35
C TYR A 60 4.14 -4.51 10.24
N GLN A 61 4.92 -5.38 10.90
CA GLN A 61 6.02 -4.94 11.76
C GLN A 61 7.13 -4.22 10.99
N SER A 62 7.38 -4.61 9.74
CA SER A 62 8.36 -4.02 8.83
C SER A 62 7.91 -2.67 8.26
N ILE A 63 6.63 -2.30 8.41
CA ILE A 63 6.16 -0.95 8.06
C ILE A 63 6.83 0.05 9.01
N TRP A 64 7.70 0.88 8.46
CA TRP A 64 8.47 1.85 9.24
C TRP A 64 7.58 2.96 9.80
N LYS A 65 6.92 3.75 8.93
CA LYS A 65 6.03 4.85 9.31
C LYS A 65 4.57 4.36 9.39
N LYS A 66 4.23 3.60 10.43
CA LYS A 66 2.92 2.92 10.60
C LYS A 66 1.69 3.84 10.54
N ASN A 67 1.86 5.14 10.79
CA ASN A 67 0.79 6.13 10.70
C ASN A 67 0.59 6.70 9.28
N ARG A 68 1.34 6.21 8.28
CA ARG A 68 1.36 6.75 6.92
C ARG A 68 1.51 5.64 5.92
N ILE A 69 0.43 5.34 5.21
CA ILE A 69 0.33 4.19 4.35
C ILE A 69 0.10 4.65 2.91
N TYR A 70 1.02 4.28 2.03
CA TYR A 70 0.78 4.41 0.60
C TYR A 70 -0.15 3.29 0.13
N VAL A 71 -1.10 3.63 -0.73
CA VAL A 71 -2.00 2.69 -1.40
C VAL A 71 -1.78 2.81 -2.90
N LEU A 72 -1.54 1.69 -3.58
CA LEU A 72 -1.42 1.65 -5.02
C LEU A 72 -2.79 1.84 -5.67
N ASN A 73 -2.89 2.75 -6.64
CA ASN A 73 -4.14 2.99 -7.35
C ASN A 73 -4.48 1.86 -8.31
N GLN A 74 -3.49 1.15 -8.84
CA GLN A 74 -3.69 0.05 -9.78
C GLN A 74 -4.05 -1.23 -9.05
N PHE A 75 -5.10 -1.90 -9.51
CA PHE A 75 -5.36 -3.27 -9.07
C PHE A 75 -4.25 -4.19 -9.57
N GLN A 76 -3.61 -4.92 -8.66
CA GLN A 76 -2.59 -5.92 -9.02
C GLN A 76 -3.30 -7.21 -9.44
N LEU A 77 -3.69 -7.30 -10.70
CA LEU A 77 -4.26 -8.52 -11.26
C LEU A 77 -3.17 -9.60 -11.26
N ASN A 78 -3.36 -10.66 -10.47
CA ASN A 78 -2.53 -11.85 -10.60
C ASN A 78 -3.00 -12.62 -11.83
N GLU A 79 -2.19 -12.65 -12.89
CA GLU A 79 -2.44 -13.49 -14.07
C GLU A 79 -2.37 -15.01 -13.74
N THR A 80 -1.82 -15.38 -12.59
CA THR A 80 -1.44 -16.76 -12.23
C THR A 80 -2.40 -17.53 -11.32
N LEU A 81 -3.48 -16.93 -10.83
CA LEU A 81 -4.54 -17.71 -10.20
C LEU A 81 -5.57 -17.99 -11.29
N GLY A 82 -5.75 -19.27 -11.64
CA GLY A 82 -6.68 -19.80 -12.64
C GLY A 82 -8.16 -19.51 -12.34
N LEU A 83 -8.48 -18.27 -12.00
CA LEU A 83 -9.79 -17.70 -12.16
C LEU A 83 -10.13 -17.85 -13.64
N PRO A 84 -11.32 -18.39 -13.98
CA PRO A 84 -11.75 -18.45 -15.37
C PRO A 84 -11.57 -17.04 -15.94
N LYS A 85 -11.05 -16.96 -17.17
CA LYS A 85 -11.07 -15.75 -18.01
C LYS A 85 -12.53 -15.31 -18.13
N SER A 86 -13.02 -14.66 -17.10
CA SER A 86 -14.35 -14.12 -17.09
C SER A 86 -14.21 -12.83 -17.85
N ASN A 87 -14.84 -12.79 -19.02
CA ASN A 87 -15.05 -11.59 -19.84
C ASN A 87 -15.80 -10.47 -19.08
N SER A 88 -15.88 -10.53 -17.75
CA SER A 88 -16.64 -9.67 -16.84
C SER A 88 -15.75 -8.76 -15.98
N VAL A 89 -14.41 -8.81 -16.09
CA VAL A 89 -13.56 -7.73 -15.56
C VAL A 89 -13.75 -6.51 -16.46
N LYS A 90 -14.84 -5.77 -16.23
CA LYS A 90 -15.10 -4.49 -16.85
C LYS A 90 -13.86 -3.61 -16.64
N LYS A 91 -13.38 -3.03 -17.74
CA LYS A 91 -12.17 -2.19 -17.87
C LYS A 91 -12.07 -1.09 -16.79
N ASP A 92 -13.21 -0.71 -16.21
CA ASP A 92 -13.36 0.33 -15.18
C ASP A 92 -12.83 -0.05 -13.79
N TYR A 93 -12.61 -1.34 -13.49
CA TYR A 93 -12.07 -1.79 -12.19
C TYR A 93 -10.53 -1.87 -12.15
N LYS A 94 -9.83 -1.33 -13.16
CA LYS A 94 -8.36 -1.41 -13.20
C LYS A 94 -7.68 -0.46 -12.21
N TYR A 95 -8.38 0.59 -11.79
CA TYR A 95 -7.83 1.64 -10.93
C TYR A 95 -8.82 2.06 -9.85
N LEU A 96 -8.32 2.27 -8.63
CA LEU A 96 -9.00 3.03 -7.58
C LEU A 96 -8.86 4.52 -7.86
N LYS A 97 -9.95 5.26 -7.63
CA LYS A 97 -10.01 6.72 -7.71
C LYS A 97 -9.59 7.33 -6.37
N LEU A 98 -9.16 8.59 -6.41
CA LEU A 98 -8.75 9.32 -5.20
C LEU A 98 -9.84 9.31 -4.11
N ASN A 99 -11.10 9.53 -4.50
CA ASN A 99 -12.23 9.57 -3.56
C ASN A 99 -12.74 8.18 -3.14
N GLU A 100 -12.10 7.10 -3.57
CA GLU A 100 -12.40 5.73 -3.13
C GLU A 100 -11.50 5.27 -1.97
N ILE A 101 -10.44 6.04 -1.66
CA ILE A 101 -9.59 5.83 -0.50
C ILE A 101 -9.86 6.93 0.54
N PRO A 102 -10.10 6.59 1.81
CA PRO A 102 -10.20 7.59 2.86
C PRO A 102 -8.82 8.21 3.12
N ASN A 103 -8.71 9.54 3.24
CA ASN A 103 -7.42 10.18 3.57
C ASN A 103 -6.87 9.76 4.95
N LYS A 104 -7.75 9.33 5.86
CA LYS A 104 -7.41 8.98 7.24
C LYS A 104 -8.43 8.02 7.85
N ILE A 105 -7.95 7.06 8.63
CA ILE A 105 -8.75 6.20 9.52
C ILE A 105 -8.05 6.18 10.88
N GLY A 106 -8.71 6.65 11.93
CA GLY A 106 -8.06 6.80 13.24
C GLY A 106 -6.84 7.73 13.16
N ASN A 107 -5.67 7.26 13.58
CA ASN A 107 -4.40 8.01 13.50
C ASN A 107 -3.56 7.66 12.25
N VAL A 108 -4.05 6.81 11.35
CA VAL A 108 -3.34 6.38 10.14
C VAL A 108 -3.83 7.18 8.94
N ALA A 109 -2.91 7.86 8.26
CA ALA A 109 -3.17 8.56 7.01
C ALA A 109 -2.90 7.64 5.81
N PHE A 110 -3.71 7.77 4.76
CA PHE A 110 -3.57 6.99 3.53
C PHE A 110 -3.35 7.90 2.34
N CYS A 111 -2.50 7.45 1.42
CA CYS A 111 -2.10 8.21 0.25
C CYS A 111 -2.18 7.34 -0.99
N LEU A 112 -3.12 7.64 -1.87
CA LEU A 112 -3.24 6.94 -3.15
C LEU A 112 -2.12 7.41 -4.10
N LYS A 113 -1.38 6.47 -4.67
CA LYS A 113 -0.27 6.73 -5.60
C LYS A 113 -0.25 5.71 -6.74
N SER A 114 0.28 6.12 -7.88
CA SER A 114 0.62 5.23 -8.99
C SER A 114 1.96 4.52 -8.77
N LYS A 115 2.19 3.41 -9.48
CA LYS A 115 3.47 2.68 -9.47
C LYS A 115 4.69 3.58 -9.74
N SER A 116 4.57 4.53 -10.68
CA SER A 116 5.65 5.46 -11.04
C SER A 116 5.91 6.49 -9.94
N GLU A 117 4.87 7.02 -9.30
CA GLU A 117 5.01 7.91 -8.14
C GLU A 117 5.68 7.19 -6.97
N LEU A 118 5.26 5.98 -6.63
CA LEU A 118 5.89 5.18 -5.57
C LEU A 118 7.38 4.94 -5.85
N GLN A 119 7.73 4.61 -7.09
CA GLN A 119 9.13 4.43 -7.48
C GLN A 119 9.92 5.75 -7.40
N THR A 120 9.31 6.85 -7.81
CA THR A 120 9.91 8.17 -7.71
C THR A 120 10.16 8.54 -6.26
N ILE A 121 9.21 8.26 -5.36
CA ILE A 121 9.36 8.48 -3.92
C ILE A 121 10.52 7.65 -3.40
N ALA A 122 10.53 6.32 -3.57
CA ALA A 122 11.60 5.45 -3.07
C ALA A 122 12.99 5.86 -3.59
N ASN A 123 13.07 6.22 -4.87
CA ASN A 123 14.33 6.65 -5.48
C ASN A 123 14.79 8.02 -4.99
N LYS A 124 13.88 8.98 -4.78
CA LYS A 124 14.23 10.31 -4.26
C LYS A 124 14.54 10.26 -2.78
N THR A 125 13.86 9.40 -2.02
CA THR A 125 14.06 9.30 -0.59
C THR A 125 15.19 8.34 -0.19
N TRP A 126 15.67 7.52 -1.12
CA TRP A 126 16.62 6.44 -0.83
C TRP A 126 16.08 5.47 0.23
N GLU A 127 14.74 5.39 0.34
CA GLU A 127 14.05 4.53 1.30
C GLU A 127 13.40 3.36 0.56
N ASP A 128 13.51 2.20 1.17
CA ASP A 128 12.68 1.06 0.85
C ASP A 128 11.47 1.09 1.80
N PHE A 129 10.28 0.90 1.26
CA PHE A 129 9.07 0.93 2.07
C PHE A 129 7.99 -0.01 1.54
N LEU A 130 7.11 -0.39 2.45
CA LEU A 130 5.93 -1.18 2.16
C LEU A 130 4.76 -0.28 1.75
N PHE A 131 4.02 -0.68 0.71
CA PHE A 131 2.77 -0.06 0.30
C PHE A 131 1.67 -1.12 0.19
N LEU A 132 0.43 -0.72 0.41
CA LEU A 132 -0.73 -1.59 0.25
C LEU A 132 -1.27 -1.53 -1.18
N SER A 133 -1.87 -2.61 -1.64
CA SER A 133 -2.62 -2.65 -2.89
C SER A 133 -3.80 -3.61 -2.77
N PHE A 134 -4.76 -3.46 -3.68
CA PHE A 134 -5.84 -4.42 -3.84
C PHE A 134 -5.59 -5.22 -5.12
N SER A 135 -5.60 -6.54 -5.02
CA SER A 135 -5.57 -7.41 -6.21
C SER A 135 -6.97 -7.70 -6.74
N MET A 136 -7.96 -7.71 -5.86
CA MET A 136 -9.33 -8.08 -6.18
C MET A 136 -10.28 -7.51 -5.13
N ILE A 137 -11.39 -6.93 -5.59
CA ILE A 137 -12.59 -6.69 -4.79
C ILE A 137 -13.76 -7.24 -5.63
N LYS A 138 -14.28 -8.39 -5.23
CA LYS A 138 -15.40 -9.06 -5.91
C LYS A 138 -16.63 -9.00 -5.02
N ILE A 139 -17.71 -8.39 -5.49
CA ILE A 139 -18.97 -8.27 -4.75
C ILE A 139 -20.00 -9.17 -5.43
N GLU A 140 -20.60 -10.07 -4.67
CA GLU A 140 -21.58 -11.07 -5.11
C GLU A 140 -22.77 -11.05 -4.15
N LYS A 141 -23.80 -10.26 -4.49
CA LYS A 141 -25.01 -10.03 -3.68
C LYS A 141 -24.63 -9.62 -2.24
N ASP A 142 -24.77 -10.54 -1.30
CA ASP A 142 -24.54 -10.35 0.13
C ASP A 142 -23.18 -10.86 0.61
N THR A 143 -22.29 -11.20 -0.32
CA THR A 143 -20.91 -11.62 -0.02
C THR A 143 -19.93 -10.81 -0.83
N ALA A 144 -18.74 -10.56 -0.27
CA ALA A 144 -17.65 -9.93 -0.99
C ALA A 144 -16.33 -10.59 -0.65
N THR A 145 -15.46 -10.73 -1.65
CA THR A 145 -14.10 -11.23 -1.48
C THR A 145 -13.12 -10.11 -1.79
N VAL A 146 -12.25 -9.79 -0.84
CA VAL A 146 -11.24 -8.74 -0.97
C VAL A 146 -9.84 -9.34 -0.79
N LYS A 147 -8.97 -9.10 -1.76
CA LYS A 147 -7.57 -9.50 -1.73
C LYS A 147 -6.69 -8.27 -1.52
N VAL A 148 -6.07 -8.18 -0.34
CA VAL A 148 -5.17 -7.07 0.06
C VAL A 148 -3.74 -7.57 0.05
N ASN A 149 -2.86 -6.82 -0.60
CA ASN A 149 -1.44 -7.10 -0.61
C ASN A 149 -0.68 -5.99 0.11
N ASN A 150 0.50 -6.37 0.60
CA ASN A 150 1.54 -5.48 1.05
C ASN A 150 2.81 -5.81 0.27
N THR A 151 3.44 -4.81 -0.34
CA THR A 151 4.52 -5.03 -1.30
C THR A 151 5.66 -4.05 -1.06
N TRP A 152 6.89 -4.55 -1.14
CA TRP A 152 8.08 -3.70 -1.07
C TRP A 152 8.20 -2.84 -2.32
N LYS A 153 8.36 -1.53 -2.10
CA LYS A 153 8.90 -0.61 -3.09
C LYS A 153 10.35 -0.36 -2.73
N VAL A 154 11.25 -0.86 -3.58
CA VAL A 154 12.69 -0.80 -3.38
C VAL A 154 13.26 0.38 -4.14
N SER A 155 14.09 1.17 -3.46
CA SER A 155 14.85 2.26 -4.05
C SER A 155 15.93 1.72 -4.98
N LYS A 156 16.20 2.41 -6.09
CA LYS A 156 17.35 2.09 -6.96
C LYS A 156 18.72 2.20 -6.25
N HIS A 157 18.74 2.85 -5.09
CA HIS A 157 19.93 3.01 -4.26
C HIS A 157 20.07 1.91 -3.20
N SER A 158 19.09 1.01 -3.09
CA SER A 158 19.14 -0.08 -2.13
C SER A 158 20.00 -1.23 -2.64
N GLN A 159 20.78 -1.81 -1.74
CA GLN A 159 21.55 -3.04 -1.96
C GLN A 159 20.86 -4.26 -1.34
N LYS A 160 19.67 -4.08 -0.77
CA LYS A 160 18.95 -5.13 -0.07
C LYS A 160 18.10 -5.94 -1.05
N ILE A 161 18.07 -7.25 -0.83
CA ILE A 161 17.15 -8.17 -1.49
C ILE A 161 15.95 -8.33 -0.57
N TYR A 162 14.77 -8.10 -1.10
CA TYR A 162 13.51 -8.26 -0.40
C TYR A 162 12.72 -9.41 -0.99
N LEU A 163 11.99 -10.10 -0.12
CA LEU A 163 10.82 -10.85 -0.53
C LEU A 163 9.79 -9.84 -1.12
N SER A 164 8.98 -10.26 -2.09
CA SER A 164 8.00 -9.41 -2.77
C SER A 164 6.93 -8.83 -1.81
N GLY A 165 6.82 -9.37 -0.60
CA GLY A 165 5.94 -8.94 0.48
C GLY A 165 4.95 -10.05 0.86
N GLY A 166 3.66 -9.73 0.88
CA GLY A 166 2.63 -10.74 1.15
C GLY A 166 1.23 -10.17 1.19
N GLY A 167 0.31 -10.88 1.82
CA GLY A 167 -1.06 -10.39 1.98
C GLY A 167 -2.04 -11.48 2.36
N TYR A 168 -3.31 -11.16 2.23
CA TYR A 168 -4.38 -12.12 2.47
C TYR A 168 -5.62 -11.87 1.60
N THR A 169 -6.41 -12.92 1.42
CA THR A 169 -7.76 -12.86 0.87
C THR A 169 -8.74 -13.00 2.02
N CYS A 170 -9.71 -12.10 2.11
CA CYS A 170 -10.75 -12.12 3.13
C CYS A 170 -12.14 -12.03 2.53
N MET A 171 -13.13 -12.53 3.26
CA MET A 171 -14.54 -12.43 2.93
C MET A 171 -15.25 -11.46 3.86
N TYR A 172 -16.24 -10.78 3.30
CA TYR A 172 -17.23 -10.00 4.00
C TYR A 172 -18.62 -10.53 3.67
N LYS A 173 -19.55 -10.38 4.61
CA LYS A 173 -20.98 -10.64 4.45
C LYS A 173 -21.77 -9.36 4.68
N LYS A 174 -22.78 -9.11 3.86
CA LYS A 174 -23.68 -7.98 4.04
C LYS A 174 -24.77 -8.38 5.04
N ILE A 175 -24.78 -7.71 6.20
CA ILE A 175 -25.72 -7.98 7.28
C ILE A 175 -26.43 -6.67 7.58
N LYS A 176 -27.76 -6.65 7.40
CA LYS A 176 -28.60 -5.45 7.60
C LYS A 176 -28.10 -4.22 6.83
N GLY A 177 -27.66 -4.43 5.59
CA GLY A 177 -27.17 -3.37 4.71
C GLY A 177 -25.70 -2.99 4.89
N GLU A 178 -25.00 -3.49 5.91
CA GLU A 178 -23.60 -3.18 6.18
C GLU A 178 -22.67 -4.36 5.92
N TRP A 179 -21.48 -4.10 5.39
CA TRP A 179 -20.46 -5.14 5.23
C TRP A 179 -19.81 -5.49 6.57
N LYS A 180 -19.83 -6.76 6.96
CA LYS A 180 -19.17 -7.30 8.15
C LYS A 180 -18.10 -8.29 7.74
N PHE A 181 -16.95 -8.22 8.39
CA PHE A 181 -15.90 -9.20 8.18
C PHE A 181 -16.41 -10.60 8.55
N ASP A 182 -16.18 -11.57 7.67
CA ASP A 182 -16.55 -12.97 7.90
C ASP A 182 -15.32 -13.79 8.28
N LYS A 183 -14.34 -13.88 7.39
CA LYS A 183 -13.12 -14.68 7.61
C LYS A 183 -11.98 -14.32 6.66
N ILE A 184 -10.76 -14.70 7.03
CA ILE A 184 -9.62 -14.79 6.09
C ILE A 184 -9.69 -16.17 5.42
N ILE A 185 -9.63 -16.19 4.09
CA ILE A 185 -9.63 -17.42 3.27
C ILE A 185 -8.21 -17.93 3.04
N SER A 186 -7.27 -17.02 2.80
CA SER A 186 -5.88 -17.39 2.48
C SER A 186 -4.91 -16.29 2.88
N ARG A 187 -3.67 -16.68 3.19
CA ARG A 187 -2.53 -15.79 3.45
C ARG A 187 -1.36 -16.24 2.59
N TRP A 188 -0.48 -15.32 2.22
CA TRP A 188 0.77 -15.66 1.54
C TRP A 188 1.90 -14.70 1.93
N ILE A 189 3.11 -15.22 1.76
CA ILE A 189 4.37 -14.50 1.79
C ILE A 189 5.00 -14.75 0.41
N SER A 190 5.55 -13.72 -0.20
CA SER A 190 6.13 -13.74 -1.55
C SER A 190 7.41 -12.95 -1.57
#